data_AF-A0A9E5LXY2-F1
#
_entry.id   AF-A0A9E5LXY2-F1
#
_cell.length_a   1.000
_cell.length_b   1.000
_cell.length_c   1.000
_cell.angle_alpha   90.00
_cell.angle_beta   90.00
_cell.angle_gamma   90.00
#
_symmetry.space_group_name_H-M   'P 1'
#
loop_
_entity.id
_entity.type
_entity.pdbx_description
1 polymer ?
#
loop_
_entity_poly.entity_id
_entity_poly.type
_entity_poly.pdbx_seq_one_letter_code
_entity_poly.pdbx_strand_id
1 'polypeptide(L)'
;SRVSDNPDEDEDLFVMDGDFVDIEVPIRDAVILTMPLNPLCDSECEGLCPECGEKWAQLPPDHGHESIDPRWSGLSDWKPI
;
A
#
# COMPACT_ATOMS: atom_id res chain seq x y z
N SER A 1 -31.32 13.71 13.98
CA SER A 1 -30.11 13.89 14.79
C SER A 1 -30.41 13.86 16.26
N ARG A 2 -29.90 12.85 16.96
CA ARG A 2 -29.56 12.94 18.38
C ARG A 2 -28.06 12.79 18.42
N VAL A 3 -27.35 13.88 18.68
CA VAL A 3 -25.97 13.80 19.15
C VAL A 3 -26.06 13.42 20.62
N SER A 4 -25.31 12.40 21.00
CA SER A 4 -25.23 11.87 22.35
C SER A 4 -24.41 12.83 23.22
N ASP A 5 -24.64 12.89 24.54
CA ASP A 5 -23.79 13.70 25.45
C ASP A 5 -22.44 13.01 25.75
N ASN A 6 -22.21 11.83 25.16
CA ASN A 6 -21.05 11.00 25.35
C ASN A 6 -20.22 10.95 24.05
N PRO A 7 -19.05 11.62 23.98
CA PRO A 7 -18.28 11.75 22.74
C PRO A 7 -17.75 10.41 22.21
N ASP A 8 -17.60 9.40 23.08
CA ASP A 8 -17.16 8.06 22.70
C ASP A 8 -18.27 7.26 21.99
N GLU A 9 -19.55 7.60 22.19
CA GLU A 9 -20.68 6.92 21.52
C GLU A 9 -20.90 7.44 20.10
N ASP A 10 -20.39 8.63 19.78
CA ASP A 10 -20.55 9.26 18.48
C ASP A 10 -19.47 8.83 17.47
N GLU A 11 -18.38 8.21 17.91
CA GLU A 11 -17.24 7.81 17.08
C GLU A 11 -17.60 6.69 16.08
N ASP A 12 -18.59 5.86 16.42
CA ASP A 12 -19.11 4.77 15.58
C ASP A 12 -20.39 5.14 14.80
N LEU A 13 -20.87 6.39 14.89
CA LEU A 13 -22.11 6.82 14.26
C LEU A 13 -21.87 7.45 12.87
N PHE A 14 -22.42 6.82 11.83
CA PHE A 14 -22.47 7.40 10.49
C PHE A 14 -23.55 8.48 10.42
N VAL A 15 -23.14 9.73 10.18
CA VAL A 15 -24.03 10.88 10.05
C VAL A 15 -24.54 11.01 8.61
N MET A 16 -25.83 11.27 8.46
CA MET A 16 -26.45 11.59 7.17
C MET A 16 -26.69 13.09 7.03
N ASP A 17 -26.46 13.63 5.84
CA ASP A 17 -26.84 14.98 5.44
C ASP A 17 -28.07 14.92 4.53
N GLY A 18 -29.26 15.07 5.12
CA GLY A 18 -30.52 14.87 4.41
C GLY A 18 -30.64 13.45 3.87
N ASP A 19 -30.60 13.31 2.54
CA ASP A 19 -30.66 12.04 1.81
C ASP A 19 -29.27 11.52 1.40
N PHE A 20 -28.18 12.19 1.81
CA PHE A 20 -26.81 11.82 1.51
C PHE A 20 -26.12 11.18 2.71
N VAL A 21 -25.32 10.15 2.45
CA VAL A 21 -24.47 9.49 3.42
C VAL A 21 -23.12 9.20 2.80
N ASP A 22 -22.05 9.47 3.54
CA ASP A 22 -20.70 9.08 3.15
C ASP A 22 -20.46 7.62 3.51
N ILE A 23 -20.27 6.79 2.48
CA ILE A 23 -20.07 5.35 2.61
C ILE A 23 -18.61 4.94 2.44
N GLU A 24 -17.67 5.88 2.26
CA GLU A 24 -16.27 5.56 2.00
C GLU A 24 -15.68 4.68 3.11
N VAL A 25 -15.81 5.14 4.37
CA VAL A 25 -15.29 4.43 5.55
C VAL A 25 -15.91 3.04 5.73
N PRO A 26 -17.25 2.87 5.82
CA PRO A 26 -17.84 1.56 6.09
C PRO A 26 -17.56 0.55 4.97
N ILE A 27 -17.48 1.00 3.71
CA ILE A 27 -17.13 0.12 2.60
C ILE A 27 -15.64 -0.23 2.65
N ARG A 28 -14.75 0.74 2.85
CA ARG A 28 -13.31 0.50 2.94
C ARG A 28 -12.99 -0.52 4.03
N ASP A 29 -13.56 -0.34 5.23
CA ASP A 29 -13.29 -1.20 6.37
C ASP A 29 -13.81 -2.63 6.15
N ALA A 30 -14.95 -2.77 5.44
CA ALA A 30 -15.51 -4.08 5.10
C ALA A 30 -14.67 -4.86 4.07
N VAL A 31 -13.98 -4.16 3.14
CA VAL A 31 -13.30 -4.83 2.01
C VAL A 31 -11.77 -4.90 2.16
N ILE A 32 -11.14 -3.99 2.90
CA ILE A 32 -9.68 -3.83 2.91
C ILE A 32 -8.93 -5.10 3.34
N LEU A 33 -9.50 -5.86 4.28
CA LEU A 33 -8.92 -7.11 4.77
C LEU A 33 -8.91 -8.23 3.71
N THR A 34 -9.75 -8.11 2.68
CA THR A 34 -9.86 -9.09 1.59
C THR A 34 -9.09 -8.68 0.33
N MET A 35 -8.58 -7.44 0.30
CA MET A 35 -7.86 -6.94 -0.87
C MET A 35 -6.45 -7.54 -0.96
N PRO A 36 -5.93 -7.73 -2.19
CA PRO A 36 -4.53 -8.09 -2.39
C PRO A 36 -3.62 -7.02 -1.77
N LEU A 37 -2.55 -7.45 -1.10
CA LEU A 37 -1.54 -6.54 -0.53
C LEU A 37 -0.88 -5.66 -1.61
N ASN A 38 -0.65 -6.25 -2.78
CA ASN A 38 -0.09 -5.58 -3.95
C ASN A 38 -1.08 -5.73 -5.12
N PRO A 39 -2.11 -4.87 -5.21
CA PRO A 39 -3.05 -4.92 -6.31
C PRO A 39 -2.33 -4.56 -7.61
N LEU A 40 -2.53 -5.40 -8.62
CA LEU A 40 -2.00 -5.18 -9.96
C LEU A 40 -3.05 -4.51 -10.84
N CYS A 41 -2.60 -3.97 -11.97
CA CYS A 41 -3.46 -3.26 -12.91
C CYS A 41 -4.44 -4.20 -13.67
N ASP A 42 -4.02 -5.44 -13.91
CA ASP A 42 -4.80 -6.54 -14.49
C ASP A 42 -4.15 -7.89 -14.12
N SER A 43 -4.67 -9.02 -14.67
CA SER A 43 -4.18 -10.36 -14.35
C SER A 43 -2.79 -10.71 -14.92
N GLU A 44 -2.38 -10.05 -15.99
CA GLU A 44 -1.10 -10.28 -16.70
C GLU A 44 -0.07 -9.17 -16.41
N CYS A 45 -0.41 -8.22 -15.55
CA CYS A 45 0.39 -7.07 -15.21
C CYS A 45 1.64 -7.51 -14.42
N GLU A 46 2.82 -7.34 -15.00
CA GLU A 46 4.11 -7.67 -14.35
C GLU A 46 4.39 -6.81 -13.10
N GLY A 47 3.63 -5.73 -12.91
CA GLY A 47 3.74 -4.84 -11.76
C GLY A 47 4.83 -3.77 -11.91
N LEU A 48 5.23 -3.20 -10.78
CA LEU A 48 6.25 -2.16 -10.69
C LEU A 48 7.54 -2.71 -10.08
N CYS A 49 8.68 -2.15 -10.47
CA CYS A 49 9.93 -2.39 -9.78
C CYS A 49 9.81 -1.85 -8.34
N PRO A 50 10.07 -2.66 -7.30
CA PRO A 50 9.93 -2.22 -5.91
C PRO A 50 10.96 -1.15 -5.50
N GLU A 51 12.00 -0.93 -6.31
CA GLU A 51 13.07 0.03 -6.02
C GLU A 51 12.88 1.37 -6.74
N CYS A 52 12.53 1.38 -8.03
CA CYS A 52 12.33 2.62 -8.78
C CYS A 52 10.87 2.96 -9.11
N GLY A 53 9.93 2.03 -8.94
CA GLY A 53 8.50 2.24 -9.21
C GLY A 53 8.11 2.22 -10.69
N GLU A 54 9.05 2.00 -11.61
CA GLU A 54 8.76 1.89 -13.04
C GLU A 54 8.10 0.55 -13.39
N LYS A 55 7.31 0.52 -14.46
CA LYS A 55 6.63 -0.72 -14.92
C LYS A 55 7.64 -1.71 -15.48
N TRP A 56 7.60 -2.96 -15.02
CA TRP A 56 8.45 -4.04 -15.53
C TRP A 56 8.38 -4.18 -17.06
N ALA A 57 7.17 -4.05 -17.62
CA ALA A 57 6.94 -4.11 -19.06
C ALA A 57 7.68 -3.04 -19.89
N GLN A 58 8.24 -2.00 -19.25
CA GLN A 58 8.98 -0.91 -19.89
C GLN A 58 10.48 -0.93 -19.58
N LEU A 59 10.93 -1.87 -18.75
CA LEU A 59 12.31 -1.97 -18.30
C LEU A 59 13.11 -2.92 -19.20
N PRO A 60 14.42 -2.69 -19.34
CA PRO A 60 15.28 -3.59 -20.11
C PRO A 60 15.40 -4.96 -19.43
N PRO A 61 15.72 -6.04 -20.17
CA PRO A 61 15.80 -7.40 -19.62
C PRO A 61 16.85 -7.58 -18.50
N ASP A 62 17.86 -6.71 -18.47
CA ASP A 62 18.93 -6.68 -17.47
C ASP A 62 18.71 -5.61 -16.39
N HIS A 63 17.48 -5.12 -16.24
CA HIS A 63 17.15 -4.17 -15.19
C HIS A 63 17.36 -4.78 -13.80
N GLY A 64 18.17 -4.11 -13.01
CA GLY A 64 18.40 -4.42 -11.61
C GLY A 64 19.00 -3.22 -10.90
N HIS A 65 18.93 -3.25 -9.58
CA HIS A 65 19.51 -2.24 -8.72
C HIS A 65 20.54 -2.90 -7.82
N GLU A 66 21.79 -2.47 -7.95
CA GLU A 66 22.83 -2.91 -7.04
C GLU A 66 22.75 -2.08 -5.77
N SER A 67 22.38 -2.71 -4.66
CA SER A 67 22.45 -2.12 -3.34
C SER A 67 23.42 -2.92 -2.46
N ILE A 68 24.50 -2.26 -2.04
CA ILE A 68 25.39 -2.82 -1.03
C ILE A 68 24.79 -2.47 0.33
N ASP A 69 24.39 -3.49 1.08
CA ASP A 69 23.93 -3.30 2.46
C ASP A 69 25.04 -2.58 3.26
N PRO A 70 24.76 -1.41 3.86
CA PRO A 70 25.78 -0.64 4.59
C PRO A 70 26.50 -1.45 5.68
N ARG A 71 25.85 -2.46 6.26
CA ARG A 71 26.46 -3.36 7.27
C ARG A 71 27.61 -4.18 6.70
N TRP A 72 27.65 -4.37 5.38
CA TRP A 72 28.64 -5.14 4.64
C TRP A 72 29.74 -4.26 4.05
N SER A 73 29.72 -2.93 4.27
CA SER A 73 30.70 -1.98 3.74
C SER A 73 32.15 -2.35 4.07
N GLY A 74 32.42 -2.98 5.22
CA GLY A 74 33.74 -3.46 5.60
C GLY A 74 34.29 -4.64 4.76
N LEU A 75 33.45 -5.26 3.94
CA LEU A 75 33.81 -6.39 3.06
C LEU A 75 34.06 -5.96 1.61
N SER A 76 34.02 -4.66 1.29
CA SER A 76 34.14 -4.15 -0.08
C SER A 76 35.44 -4.60 -0.77
N ASP A 77 36.53 -4.78 -0.01
CA ASP A 77 37.83 -5.24 -0.50
C ASP A 77 38.14 -6.72 -0.16
N TRP A 78 37.18 -7.45 0.41
CA TRP A 78 37.41 -8.82 0.84
C TRP A 78 37.50 -9.78 -0.35
N LYS A 79 38.60 -10.52 -0.44
CA LYS A 79 38.78 -11.61 -1.42
C LYS A 79 38.87 -12.95 -0.70
N PRO A 80 38.01 -13.94 -1.05
CA PRO A 80 38.17 -15.29 -0.56
C PRO A 80 39.51 -15.87 -1.05
N ILE A 81 40.13 -16.71 -0.20
CA ILE A 81 41.37 -17.44 -0.48
C ILE A 81 41.09 -18.58 -1.45
#